data_AF-A0A5D4R961-F1
#
_entry.id   AF-A0A5D4R961-F1
#
_cell.length_a   1.000
_cell.length_b   1.000
_cell.length_c   1.000
_cell.angle_alpha   90.00
_cell.angle_beta   90.00
_cell.angle_gamma   90.00
#
_symmetry.space_group_name_H-M   'P 1'
#
loop_
_entity.id
_entity.type
_entity.pdbx_description
1 polymer ?
#
loop_
_entity_poly.entity_id
_entity_poly.type
_entity_poly.pdbx_seq_one_letter_code
_entity_poly.pdbx_strand_id
1 'polypeptide(L)'
;MFENEDMILPDDFQEAADLPQSDDLDTVETVEDTTDTGQTEDSTTSEQQAEEQRQAFLKVKYNKEELDLGEDEARELAQKGLNYDKTLERLQALESDPRLTFVEELASEFNMTVPEYLEAVQQQKEQERLNELIQQNIPEELAKEILESRKDRETRKQEQEEKSNQEKANAEYLDFFDYYKSVNGKDFDANTDQIPAEVWEANKSGVPLKYAFMEHHNNQLLSQVKILKQNEENAKSSPVGSVTTHGSTETAVDDDFLKGFNSI
;
A
#
# COMPACT_ATOMS: atom_id res chain seq x y z
N MET A 1 13.42 -54.75 -31.23
CA MET A 1 12.22 -55.15 -30.48
C MET A 1 11.28 -53.96 -30.53
N PHE A 2 10.22 -54.09 -31.33
CA PHE A 2 9.11 -53.16 -31.40
C PHE A 2 8.05 -53.70 -30.44
N GLU A 3 7.57 -52.88 -29.51
CA GLU A 3 6.26 -53.04 -28.88
C GLU A 3 5.62 -51.66 -28.88
N ASN A 4 4.91 -51.40 -29.97
CA ASN A 4 3.86 -50.40 -30.04
C ASN A 4 2.56 -51.00 -29.47
N GLU A 5 1.61 -50.10 -29.26
CA GLU A 5 0.16 -50.32 -29.29
C GLU A 5 -0.53 -50.64 -27.96
N ASP A 6 -1.23 -49.59 -27.52
CA ASP A 6 -2.68 -49.59 -27.40
C ASP A 6 -3.29 -49.58 -25.99
N MET A 7 -3.83 -48.39 -25.72
CA MET A 7 -5.27 -48.21 -25.46
C MET A 7 -5.72 -48.52 -24.03
N ILE A 8 -6.16 -47.47 -23.33
CA ILE A 8 -7.57 -47.22 -22.99
C ILE A 8 -7.59 -46.01 -22.04
N LEU A 9 -8.02 -44.86 -22.58
CA LEU A 9 -8.71 -43.83 -21.80
C LEU A 9 -10.06 -44.41 -21.36
N PRO A 10 -10.56 -44.15 -20.14
CA PRO A 10 -12.00 -44.07 -19.89
C PRO A 10 -12.44 -42.62 -20.16
N ASP A 11 -13.07 -42.32 -21.30
CA ASP A 11 -14.54 -42.37 -21.52
C ASP A 11 -15.34 -41.71 -20.39
N ASP A 12 -15.58 -40.39 -20.50
CA ASP A 12 -16.88 -39.80 -20.12
C ASP A 12 -17.08 -38.39 -20.72
N PHE A 13 -16.89 -38.28 -22.03
CA PHE A 13 -17.36 -37.13 -22.81
C PHE A 13 -18.26 -37.66 -23.94
N GLN A 14 -19.44 -37.04 -24.07
CA GLN A 14 -20.45 -37.13 -25.14
C GLN A 14 -21.42 -38.33 -25.12
N GLU A 15 -22.75 -38.22 -25.32
CA GLU A 15 -23.63 -37.11 -25.72
C GLU A 15 -25.11 -37.61 -25.72
N ALA A 16 -26.03 -36.69 -25.41
CA ALA A 16 -27.44 -36.61 -25.83
C ALA A 16 -28.44 -37.78 -25.62
N ALA A 17 -29.51 -37.51 -24.85
CA ALA A 17 -30.93 -37.44 -25.31
C ALA A 17 -31.90 -37.61 -24.12
N ASP A 18 -32.59 -36.54 -23.69
CA ASP A 18 -34.00 -36.27 -24.06
C ASP A 18 -34.58 -35.05 -23.31
N LEU A 19 -35.38 -34.27 -24.04
CA LEU A 19 -36.06 -32.99 -23.74
C LEU A 19 -37.41 -33.23 -23.00
N PRO A 20 -38.15 -32.24 -22.43
CA PRO A 20 -38.67 -30.99 -23.06
C PRO A 20 -38.44 -29.72 -22.20
N GLN A 21 -38.09 -28.53 -22.71
CA GLN A 21 -38.64 -27.62 -23.74
C GLN A 21 -39.97 -26.92 -23.39
N SER A 22 -39.87 -25.61 -23.13
CA SER A 22 -40.71 -24.46 -23.57
C SER A 22 -40.66 -23.36 -22.49
N ASP A 23 -40.55 -22.06 -22.72
CA ASP A 23 -40.26 -21.21 -23.88
C ASP A 23 -40.20 -19.76 -23.33
N ASP A 24 -39.69 -18.86 -24.17
CA ASP A 24 -39.86 -17.38 -24.15
C ASP A 24 -39.02 -16.55 -23.16
N LEU A 25 -38.49 -15.38 -23.50
CA LEU A 25 -37.92 -14.72 -24.69
C LEU A 25 -37.51 -13.32 -24.18
N ASP A 26 -36.49 -12.73 -24.80
CA ASP A 26 -36.00 -11.34 -24.76
C ASP A 26 -36.74 -10.28 -23.92
N THR A 27 -35.97 -9.40 -23.27
CA THR A 27 -35.93 -7.94 -23.58
C THR A 27 -34.92 -7.21 -22.69
N VAL A 28 -34.01 -6.50 -23.35
CA VAL A 28 -33.18 -5.41 -22.83
C VAL A 28 -33.98 -4.11 -22.98
N GLU A 29 -34.17 -3.32 -21.92
CA GLU A 29 -34.40 -1.86 -22.10
C GLU A 29 -34.12 -1.04 -20.83
N THR A 30 -33.10 -0.20 -20.96
CA THR A 30 -33.08 1.24 -20.68
C THR A 30 -34.30 1.85 -19.99
N VAL A 31 -34.06 2.61 -18.92
CA VAL A 31 -35.00 3.63 -18.44
C VAL A 31 -34.23 4.92 -18.17
N GLU A 32 -34.32 5.85 -19.13
CA GLU A 32 -34.22 7.28 -18.89
C GLU A 32 -35.58 7.81 -18.39
N ASP A 33 -35.50 8.60 -17.32
CA ASP A 33 -36.18 9.87 -17.05
C ASP A 33 -37.61 10.10 -17.58
N THR A 34 -38.56 10.26 -16.65
CA THR A 34 -39.61 11.28 -16.77
C THR A 34 -39.99 11.82 -15.40
N THR A 35 -39.78 13.12 -15.24
CA THR A 35 -40.39 14.00 -14.24
C THR A 35 -41.90 14.14 -14.46
N ASP A 36 -42.71 14.10 -13.40
CA ASP A 36 -43.84 15.03 -13.25
C ASP A 36 -44.29 15.15 -11.78
N THR A 37 -44.74 16.36 -11.46
CA THR A 37 -44.92 16.97 -10.15
C THR A 37 -46.37 16.89 -9.70
N GLY A 38 -46.62 16.66 -8.41
CA GLY A 38 -47.95 16.81 -7.81
C GLY A 38 -47.92 16.80 -6.27
N GLN A 39 -47.70 17.98 -5.68
CA GLN A 39 -47.80 18.27 -4.25
C GLN A 39 -49.20 17.99 -3.68
N THR A 40 -49.28 17.53 -2.43
CA THR A 40 -49.65 18.34 -1.24
C THR A 40 -49.76 17.42 -0.01
N GLU A 41 -48.83 17.59 0.93
CA GLU A 41 -49.08 18.03 2.31
C GLU A 41 -49.78 17.01 3.22
N ASP A 42 -48.99 16.34 4.06
CA ASP A 42 -49.20 16.49 5.50
C ASP A 42 -47.87 16.40 6.24
N SER A 43 -47.70 17.31 7.19
CA SER A 43 -46.45 17.67 7.80
C SER A 43 -46.17 16.90 9.09
N THR A 44 -44.92 17.00 9.50
CA THR A 44 -44.44 16.94 10.89
C THR A 44 -44.49 15.57 11.57
N THR A 45 -43.34 14.89 11.60
CA THR A 45 -42.45 14.86 12.79
C THR A 45 -41.30 13.88 12.52
N SER A 46 -40.05 14.34 12.71
CA SER A 46 -38.78 13.57 12.76
C SER A 46 -37.71 13.83 11.67
N GLU A 47 -37.59 15.06 11.16
CA GLU A 47 -36.39 15.50 10.41
C GLU A 47 -35.49 16.46 11.21
N GLN A 48 -35.85 16.80 12.43
CA GLN A 48 -35.02 17.66 13.30
C GLN A 48 -34.09 16.83 14.18
N GLN A 49 -33.10 16.18 13.57
CA GLN A 49 -31.85 15.81 14.28
C GLN A 49 -30.65 15.47 13.39
N ALA A 50 -30.65 15.86 12.10
CA ALA A 50 -29.51 15.66 11.19
C ALA A 50 -29.00 16.95 10.52
N GLU A 51 -29.44 18.14 10.96
CA GLU A 51 -29.08 19.43 10.35
C GLU A 51 -28.34 20.41 11.27
N GLU A 52 -27.96 20.00 12.48
CA GLU A 52 -27.04 20.81 13.30
C GLU A 52 -25.62 20.24 13.19
N GLN A 53 -24.75 21.05 12.56
CA GLN A 53 -23.29 20.91 12.39
C GLN A 53 -22.77 20.35 11.06
N ARG A 54 -23.24 20.90 9.92
CA ARG A 54 -22.29 21.25 8.84
C ARG A 54 -21.84 22.69 9.07
N GLN A 55 -21.09 22.93 10.14
CA GLN A 55 -20.42 24.22 10.28
C GLN A 55 -19.42 24.33 9.13
N ALA A 56 -19.60 25.35 8.29
CA ALA A 56 -18.61 25.72 7.28
C ALA A 56 -17.28 25.97 8.00
N PHE A 57 -16.38 25.00 7.95
CA PHE A 57 -15.11 25.04 8.66
C PHE A 57 -14.10 25.90 7.90
N LEU A 58 -14.20 25.89 6.57
CA LEU A 58 -13.29 26.61 5.69
C LEU A 58 -14.03 27.14 4.46
N LYS A 59 -13.99 28.47 4.27
CA LYS A 59 -14.42 29.10 3.01
C LYS A 59 -13.25 29.03 2.03
N VAL A 60 -13.37 28.22 0.99
CA VAL A 60 -12.34 28.11 -0.04
C VAL A 60 -12.86 28.71 -1.34
N LYS A 61 -12.04 29.55 -1.97
CA LYS A 61 -12.34 30.15 -3.27
C LYS A 61 -11.85 29.21 -4.36
N TYR A 62 -12.76 28.42 -4.92
CA TYR A 62 -12.48 27.54 -6.06
C TYR A 62 -13.09 28.15 -7.32
N ASN A 63 -12.29 28.36 -8.37
CA ASN A 63 -12.74 28.87 -9.68
C ASN A 63 -13.65 30.12 -9.63
N LYS A 64 -13.41 31.02 -8.66
CA LYS A 64 -14.14 32.29 -8.41
C LYS A 64 -15.51 32.17 -7.73
N GLU A 65 -15.92 30.98 -7.31
CA GLU A 65 -17.08 30.77 -6.45
C GLU A 65 -16.63 30.50 -5.00
N GLU A 66 -17.38 31.02 -4.04
CA GLU A 66 -17.15 30.81 -2.60
C GLU A 66 -17.83 29.51 -2.21
N LEU A 67 -17.03 28.46 -1.96
CA LEU A 67 -17.53 27.17 -1.52
C LEU A 67 -17.32 27.04 -0.02
N ASP A 68 -18.42 26.85 0.71
CA ASP A 68 -18.41 26.57 2.13
C ASP A 68 -18.21 25.05 2.32
N LEU A 69 -16.99 24.65 2.66
CA LEU A 69 -16.65 23.24 2.87
C LEU A 69 -16.87 22.82 4.32
N GLY A 70 -17.50 21.65 4.49
CA GLY A 70 -17.53 20.93 5.76
C GLY A 70 -16.15 20.38 6.13
N GLU A 71 -15.95 20.02 7.41
CA GLU A 71 -14.66 19.55 7.93
C GLU A 71 -14.13 18.30 7.19
N ASP A 72 -15.02 17.36 6.85
CA ASP A 72 -14.65 16.11 6.17
C ASP A 72 -14.22 16.35 4.72
N GLU A 73 -14.96 17.17 3.97
CA GLU A 73 -14.63 17.53 2.59
C GLU A 73 -13.33 18.35 2.53
N ALA A 74 -13.11 19.24 3.50
CA ALA A 74 -11.86 20.00 3.62
C ALA A 74 -10.66 19.09 3.89
N ARG A 75 -10.82 18.05 4.73
CA ARG A 75 -9.75 17.06 5.01
C ARG A 75 -9.41 16.23 3.77
N GLU A 76 -10.42 15.74 3.04
CA GLU A 76 -10.19 15.00 1.80
C GLU A 76 -9.50 15.85 0.73
N LEU A 77 -9.96 17.09 0.53
CA LEU A 77 -9.34 18.00 -0.43
C LEU A 77 -7.92 18.40 0.00
N ALA A 78 -7.67 18.56 1.30
CA ALA A 78 -6.32 18.81 1.81
C ALA A 78 -5.39 17.61 1.58
N GLN A 79 -5.86 16.38 1.79
CA GLN A 79 -5.11 15.16 1.48
C GLN A 79 -4.83 15.03 -0.02
N LYS A 80 -5.83 15.32 -0.86
CA LYS A 80 -5.68 15.35 -2.33
C LYS A 80 -4.72 16.46 -2.76
N GLY A 81 -4.77 17.63 -2.12
CA GLY A 81 -3.85 18.75 -2.36
C GLY A 81 -2.41 18.39 -2.00
N LEU A 82 -2.18 17.76 -0.84
CA LEU A 82 -0.84 17.28 -0.46
C LEU A 82 -0.31 16.23 -1.43
N ASN A 83 -1.17 15.32 -1.89
CA ASN A 83 -0.79 14.34 -2.92
C ASN A 83 -0.51 15.02 -4.26
N TYR A 84 -1.32 16.02 -4.63
CA TYR A 84 -1.14 16.80 -5.84
C TYR A 84 0.18 17.57 -5.82
N ASP A 85 0.51 18.24 -4.72
CA ASP A 85 1.78 18.94 -4.53
C ASP A 85 2.98 17.98 -4.66
N LYS A 86 2.92 16.79 -4.05
CA LYS A 86 3.96 15.76 -4.21
C LYS A 86 4.07 15.25 -5.65
N THR A 87 2.94 15.06 -6.33
CA THR A 87 2.96 14.66 -7.74
C THR A 87 3.49 15.78 -8.63
N LEU A 88 3.19 17.03 -8.32
CA LEU A 88 3.67 18.20 -9.05
C LEU A 88 5.17 18.37 -8.84
N GLU A 89 5.66 18.24 -7.60
CA GLU A 89 7.09 18.24 -7.29
C GLU A 89 7.81 17.12 -8.05
N ARG A 90 7.22 15.92 -8.10
CA ARG A 90 7.78 14.79 -8.86
C ARG A 90 7.73 15.02 -10.37
N LEU A 91 6.65 15.60 -10.90
CA LEU A 91 6.54 15.95 -12.30
C LEU A 91 7.56 17.03 -12.67
N GLN A 92 7.71 18.06 -11.85
CA GLN A 92 8.71 19.11 -12.04
C GLN A 92 10.13 18.54 -11.96
N ALA A 93 10.39 17.59 -11.05
CA ALA A 93 11.66 16.88 -10.97
C ALA A 93 11.94 16.01 -12.22
N LEU A 94 10.89 15.42 -12.80
CA LEU A 94 11.01 14.66 -14.05
C LEU A 94 11.18 15.58 -15.26
N GLU A 95 10.41 16.66 -15.36
CA GLU A 95 10.50 17.67 -16.42
C GLU A 95 11.84 18.41 -16.40
N SER A 96 12.42 18.61 -15.21
CA SER A 96 13.77 19.18 -15.06
C SER A 96 14.89 18.16 -15.22
N ASP A 97 14.60 16.87 -15.51
CA ASP A 97 15.62 15.88 -15.78
C ASP A 97 16.38 16.30 -17.07
N PRO A 98 17.70 16.56 -17.00
CA PRO A 98 18.50 16.94 -18.17
C PRO A 98 18.44 15.93 -19.33
N ARG A 99 18.01 14.69 -19.07
CA ARG A 99 17.80 13.66 -20.08
C ARG A 99 16.63 13.98 -21.01
N LEU A 100 15.53 14.53 -20.48
CA LEU A 100 14.37 14.88 -21.31
C LEU A 100 14.68 16.09 -22.19
N THR A 101 15.32 17.11 -21.63
CA THR A 101 15.73 18.29 -22.41
C THR A 101 16.69 17.91 -23.52
N PHE A 102 17.64 17.00 -23.27
CA PHE A 102 18.56 16.51 -24.30
C PHE A 102 17.84 15.77 -25.44
N VAL A 103 16.84 14.94 -25.12
CA VAL A 103 16.05 14.24 -26.16
C VAL A 103 15.16 15.22 -26.93
N GLU A 104 14.61 16.24 -26.26
CA GLU A 104 13.82 17.30 -26.89
C GLU A 104 14.65 18.18 -27.83
N GLU A 105 15.88 18.53 -27.43
CA GLU A 105 16.84 19.23 -28.28
C GLU A 105 17.16 18.42 -29.53
N LEU A 106 17.52 17.14 -29.38
CA LEU A 106 17.78 16.24 -30.51
C LEU A 106 16.56 16.11 -31.43
N ALA A 107 15.36 15.89 -30.87
CA ALA A 107 14.13 15.81 -31.66
C ALA A 107 13.89 17.12 -32.45
N SER A 108 14.12 18.27 -31.82
CA SER A 108 14.01 19.59 -32.44
C SER A 108 15.04 19.81 -33.56
N GLU A 109 16.28 19.31 -33.41
CA GLU A 109 17.32 19.33 -34.45
C GLU A 109 16.90 18.56 -35.71
N PHE A 110 16.21 17.43 -35.54
CA PHE A 110 15.69 16.63 -36.64
C PHE A 110 14.29 17.06 -37.11
N ASN A 111 13.73 18.14 -36.57
CA ASN A 111 12.36 18.61 -36.84
C ASN A 111 11.29 17.53 -36.59
N MET A 112 11.52 16.61 -35.65
CA MET A 112 10.59 15.55 -35.24
C MET A 112 10.06 15.82 -33.84
N THR A 113 8.92 15.23 -33.48
CA THR A 113 8.47 15.22 -32.08
C THR A 113 9.31 14.23 -31.26
N VAL A 114 9.40 14.43 -29.93
CA VAL A 114 10.09 13.50 -29.02
C VAL A 114 9.67 12.03 -29.22
N PRO A 115 8.37 11.67 -29.26
CA PRO A 115 7.97 10.29 -29.50
C PRO A 115 8.37 9.77 -30.89
N GLU A 116 8.23 10.58 -31.95
CA GLU A 116 8.66 10.20 -33.30
C GLU A 116 10.18 9.99 -33.39
N TYR A 117 10.97 10.84 -32.73
CA TYR A 117 12.41 10.71 -32.67
C TYR A 117 12.82 9.42 -31.95
N LEU A 118 12.19 9.09 -30.82
CA LEU A 118 12.45 7.85 -30.10
C LEU A 118 12.14 6.62 -30.96
N GLU A 119 11.03 6.63 -31.69
CA GLU A 119 10.68 5.56 -32.61
C GLU A 119 11.70 5.45 -33.76
N ALA A 120 12.08 6.58 -34.37
CA ALA A 120 13.08 6.62 -35.43
C ALA A 120 14.44 6.08 -34.96
N VAL A 121 14.88 6.43 -33.75
CA VAL A 121 16.12 5.91 -33.15
C VAL A 121 16.02 4.41 -32.87
N GLN A 122 14.85 3.93 -32.41
CA GLN A 122 14.63 2.50 -32.23
C GLN A 122 14.71 1.74 -33.55
N GLN A 123 14.01 2.22 -34.59
CA GLN A 123 14.04 1.63 -35.92
C GLN A 123 15.46 1.66 -36.52
N GLN A 124 16.22 2.74 -36.33
CA GLN A 124 17.61 2.83 -36.75
C GLN A 124 18.48 1.76 -36.08
N LYS A 125 18.36 1.59 -34.75
CA LYS A 125 19.09 0.55 -34.02
C LYS A 125 18.72 -0.86 -34.46
N GLU A 126 17.45 -1.10 -34.75
CA GLU A 126 16.99 -2.38 -35.30
C GLU A 126 17.58 -2.65 -36.68
N GLN A 127 17.62 -1.64 -37.56
CA GLN A 127 18.25 -1.72 -38.88
C GLN A 127 19.76 -1.95 -38.78
N GLU A 128 20.45 -1.28 -37.87
CA GLU A 128 21.88 -1.50 -37.62
C GLU A 128 22.16 -2.94 -37.19
N ARG A 129 21.37 -3.47 -36.24
CA ARG A 129 21.48 -4.88 -35.82
C ARG A 129 21.17 -5.85 -36.95
N LEU A 130 20.18 -5.54 -37.78
CA LEU A 130 19.86 -6.33 -38.96
C LEU A 130 21.05 -6.34 -39.93
N ASN A 131 21.64 -5.18 -40.19
CA ASN A 131 22.82 -5.03 -41.05
C ASN A 131 24.04 -5.77 -40.49
N GLU A 132 24.25 -5.76 -39.17
CA GLU A 132 25.31 -6.55 -38.52
C GLU A 132 25.13 -8.06 -38.74
N LEU A 133 23.90 -8.57 -38.61
CA LEU A 133 23.58 -9.98 -38.86
C LEU A 133 23.78 -10.34 -40.34
N ILE A 134 23.35 -9.47 -41.25
CA ILE A 134 23.57 -9.64 -42.70
C ILE A 134 25.08 -9.64 -43.01
N GLN A 135 25.86 -8.76 -42.39
CA GLN A 135 27.31 -8.72 -42.54
C GLN A 135 27.99 -10.00 -42.01
N GLN A 136 27.37 -10.68 -41.03
CA GLN A 136 27.78 -12.01 -40.56
C GLN A 136 27.35 -13.16 -41.50
N ASN A 137 26.93 -12.85 -42.74
CA ASN A 137 26.45 -13.83 -43.72
C ASN A 137 25.12 -14.52 -43.34
N ILE A 138 24.32 -13.91 -42.45
CA ILE A 138 22.99 -14.42 -42.10
C ILE A 138 21.98 -13.86 -43.12
N PRO A 139 21.14 -14.70 -43.76
CA PRO A 139 20.07 -14.22 -44.63
C PRO A 139 19.12 -13.26 -43.92
N GLU A 140 18.61 -12.25 -44.62
CA GLU A 140 17.76 -11.20 -44.03
C GLU A 140 16.53 -11.76 -43.29
N GLU A 141 15.87 -12.76 -43.86
CA GLU A 141 14.70 -13.42 -43.23
C GLU A 141 15.06 -14.05 -41.88
N LEU A 142 16.18 -14.77 -41.83
CA LEU A 142 16.68 -15.40 -40.61
C LEU A 142 17.17 -14.34 -39.61
N ALA A 143 17.77 -13.25 -40.08
CA ALA A 143 18.20 -12.16 -39.23
C ALA A 143 17.01 -11.46 -38.53
N LYS A 144 15.89 -11.26 -39.24
CA LYS A 144 14.63 -10.75 -38.65
C LYS A 144 14.08 -11.70 -37.59
N GLU A 145 13.99 -13.00 -37.90
CA GLU A 145 13.53 -14.03 -36.95
C GLU A 145 14.40 -14.07 -35.68
N ILE A 146 15.73 -13.95 -35.83
CA ILE A 146 16.66 -13.90 -34.68
C ILE A 146 16.39 -12.68 -33.81
N LEU A 147 16.16 -11.50 -34.39
CA LEU A 147 15.88 -10.28 -33.64
C LEU A 147 14.54 -10.36 -32.89
N GLU A 148 13.50 -10.85 -33.56
CA GLU A 148 12.19 -11.07 -32.94
C GLU A 148 12.28 -12.10 -31.81
N SER A 149 12.93 -13.24 -32.04
CA SER A 149 13.14 -14.26 -31.01
C SER A 149 13.92 -13.74 -29.81
N ARG A 150 14.91 -12.86 -30.03
CA ARG A 150 15.65 -12.22 -28.93
C ARG A 150 14.76 -11.28 -28.14
N LYS A 151 13.97 -10.43 -28.80
CA LYS A 151 13.00 -9.54 -28.15
C LYS A 151 12.02 -10.33 -27.30
N ASP A 152 11.45 -11.41 -27.85
CA ASP A 152 10.51 -12.28 -27.14
C ASP A 152 11.13 -13.05 -25.96
N ARG A 153 12.42 -13.37 -26.04
CA ARG A 153 13.15 -13.99 -24.92
C ARG A 153 13.44 -12.96 -23.84
N GLU A 154 13.81 -11.74 -24.22
CA GLU A 154 14.08 -10.64 -23.30
C GLU A 154 12.81 -10.22 -22.56
N THR A 155 11.68 -10.05 -23.26
CA THR A 155 10.39 -9.73 -22.64
C THR A 155 9.95 -10.82 -21.68
N ARG A 156 9.93 -12.09 -22.11
CA ARG A 156 9.58 -13.22 -21.23
C ARG A 156 10.51 -13.33 -20.02
N LYS A 157 11.80 -13.05 -20.19
CA LYS A 157 12.76 -13.05 -19.08
C LYS A 157 12.47 -11.92 -18.10
N GLN A 158 12.20 -10.71 -18.59
CA GLN A 158 11.81 -9.56 -17.76
C GLN A 158 10.51 -9.85 -17.01
N GLU A 159 9.46 -10.32 -17.69
CA GLU A 159 8.20 -10.72 -17.07
C GLU A 159 8.39 -11.80 -16.00
N GLN A 160 9.24 -12.80 -16.29
CA GLN A 160 9.53 -13.87 -15.33
C GLN A 160 10.33 -13.36 -14.12
N GLU A 161 11.27 -12.44 -14.32
CA GLU A 161 12.06 -11.84 -13.25
C GLU A 161 11.19 -10.90 -12.38
N GLU A 162 10.33 -10.08 -13.01
CA GLU A 162 9.35 -9.26 -12.31
C GLU A 162 8.38 -10.12 -11.51
N LYS A 163 7.81 -11.16 -12.12
CA LYS A 163 6.92 -12.10 -11.44
C LYS A 163 7.63 -12.81 -10.29
N SER A 164 8.86 -13.30 -10.51
CA SER A 164 9.64 -13.93 -9.44
C SER A 164 9.96 -12.96 -8.30
N ASN A 165 10.25 -11.69 -8.61
CA ASN A 165 10.53 -10.68 -7.59
C ASN A 165 9.28 -10.29 -6.82
N GLN A 166 8.13 -10.18 -7.50
CA GLN A 166 6.83 -9.98 -6.86
C GLN A 166 6.45 -11.17 -5.96
N GLU A 167 6.63 -12.40 -6.44
CA GLU A 167 6.38 -13.61 -5.64
C GLU A 167 7.27 -13.68 -4.40
N LYS A 168 8.56 -13.34 -4.52
CA LYS A 168 9.48 -13.27 -3.38
C LYS A 168 9.06 -12.19 -2.38
N ALA A 169 8.76 -10.97 -2.85
CA ALA A 169 8.30 -9.89 -1.99
C ALA A 169 7.01 -10.25 -1.26
N ASN A 170 6.03 -10.83 -1.98
CA ASN A 170 4.78 -11.30 -1.40
C ASN A 170 5.00 -12.39 -0.35
N ALA A 171 5.90 -13.35 -0.63
CA ALA A 171 6.24 -14.39 0.33
C ALA A 171 6.88 -13.79 1.61
N GLU A 172 7.78 -12.82 1.49
CA GLU A 172 8.38 -12.12 2.63
C GLU A 172 7.34 -11.38 3.49
N TYR A 173 6.34 -10.74 2.86
CA TYR A 173 5.24 -10.08 3.57
C TYR A 173 4.33 -11.07 4.29
N LEU A 174 3.95 -12.18 3.63
CA LEU A 174 3.15 -13.25 4.25
C LEU A 174 3.86 -13.82 5.48
N ASP A 175 5.16 -14.10 5.35
CA ASP A 175 6.02 -14.57 6.44
C ASP A 175 6.00 -13.61 7.64
N PHE A 176 6.02 -12.30 7.37
CA PHE A 176 5.90 -11.27 8.40
C PHE A 176 4.53 -11.29 9.08
N PHE A 177 3.44 -11.32 8.30
CA PHE A 177 2.07 -11.33 8.85
C PHE A 177 1.79 -12.58 9.69
N ASP A 178 2.26 -13.75 9.25
CA ASP A 178 2.15 -14.99 10.00
C ASP A 178 2.88 -14.91 11.34
N TYR A 179 4.10 -14.35 11.35
CA TYR A 179 4.83 -14.13 12.60
C TYR A 179 4.12 -13.10 13.50
N TYR A 180 3.63 -12.00 12.93
CA TYR A 180 2.86 -10.98 13.65
C TYR A 180 1.64 -11.60 14.34
N LYS A 181 0.88 -12.43 13.62
CA LYS A 181 -0.28 -13.16 14.14
C LYS A 181 0.11 -14.11 15.27
N SER A 182 1.23 -14.82 15.14
CA SER A 182 1.71 -15.74 16.15
C SER A 182 2.07 -15.06 17.48
N VAL A 183 2.58 -13.83 17.43
CA VAL A 183 3.01 -13.07 18.61
C VAL A 183 1.86 -12.29 19.23
N ASN A 184 1.01 -11.66 18.41
CA ASN A 184 -0.04 -10.76 18.89
C ASN A 184 -1.42 -11.42 19.01
N GLY A 185 -1.59 -12.65 18.49
CA GLY A 185 -2.85 -13.40 18.53
C GLY A 185 -3.95 -12.83 17.62
N LYS A 186 -3.64 -11.83 16.79
CA LYS A 186 -4.55 -11.19 15.84
C LYS A 186 -3.85 -10.90 14.52
N ASP A 187 -4.63 -10.77 13.46
CA ASP A 187 -4.12 -10.33 12.16
C ASP A 187 -3.69 -8.86 12.23
N PHE A 188 -2.73 -8.47 11.38
CA PHE A 188 -2.24 -7.10 11.31
C PHE A 188 -3.30 -6.20 10.70
N ASP A 189 -3.68 -5.13 11.41
CA ASP A 189 -4.59 -4.10 10.91
C ASP A 189 -3.87 -2.77 10.76
N ALA A 190 -3.80 -2.25 9.52
CA ALA A 190 -3.08 -1.02 9.20
C ALA A 190 -3.62 0.24 9.92
N ASN A 191 -4.84 0.21 10.45
CA ASN A 191 -5.43 1.35 11.16
C ASN A 191 -5.06 1.37 12.65
N THR A 192 -4.85 0.19 13.24
CA THR A 192 -4.64 0.05 14.69
C THR A 192 -3.21 -0.35 15.03
N ASP A 193 -2.54 -1.07 14.13
CA ASP A 193 -1.21 -1.59 14.32
C ASP A 193 -0.17 -0.76 13.57
N GLN A 194 0.87 -0.33 14.29
CA GLN A 194 1.96 0.44 13.74
C GLN A 194 3.25 -0.37 13.80
N ILE A 195 3.93 -0.48 12.66
CA ILE A 195 5.25 -1.09 12.56
C ILE A 195 6.29 -0.04 12.98
N PRO A 196 7.14 -0.31 13.99
CA PRO A 196 8.17 0.63 14.44
C PRO A 196 9.12 1.08 13.33
N ALA A 197 9.61 2.32 13.41
CA ALA A 197 10.51 2.89 12.40
C ALA A 197 11.81 2.08 12.22
N GLU A 198 12.35 1.51 13.31
CA GLU A 198 13.55 0.65 13.30
C GLU A 198 13.37 -0.57 12.38
N VAL A 199 12.17 -1.13 12.33
CA VAL A 199 11.84 -2.30 11.49
C VAL A 199 11.87 -1.91 10.01
N TRP A 200 11.37 -0.73 9.68
CA TRP A 200 11.43 -0.19 8.32
C TRP A 200 12.86 0.16 7.88
N GLU A 201 13.69 0.66 8.81
CA GLU A 201 15.09 0.96 8.54
C GLU A 201 15.91 -0.33 8.30
N ALA A 202 15.69 -1.36 9.10
CA ALA A 202 16.27 -2.68 8.90
C ALA A 202 15.83 -3.29 7.54
N ASN A 203 14.57 -3.11 7.15
CA ASN A 203 14.09 -3.56 5.84
C ASN A 203 14.76 -2.82 4.68
N LYS A 204 14.93 -1.49 4.80
CA LYS A 204 15.66 -0.68 3.81
C LYS A 204 17.13 -1.06 3.68
N SER A 205 17.73 -1.61 4.74
CA SER A 205 19.10 -2.11 4.73
C SER A 205 19.22 -3.56 4.24
N GLY A 206 18.11 -4.19 3.86
CA GLY A 206 18.06 -5.52 3.24
C GLY A 206 17.73 -6.67 4.19
N VAL A 207 17.31 -6.38 5.44
CA VAL A 207 16.85 -7.40 6.39
C VAL A 207 15.37 -7.70 6.14
N PRO A 208 14.94 -8.95 5.91
CA PRO A 208 13.53 -9.24 5.67
C PRO A 208 12.64 -8.79 6.84
N LEU A 209 11.45 -8.27 6.52
CA LEU A 209 10.57 -7.57 7.47
C LEU A 209 10.24 -8.40 8.72
N LYS A 210 10.04 -9.71 8.55
CA LYS A 210 9.85 -10.68 9.64
C LYS A 210 11.00 -10.66 10.65
N TYR A 211 12.24 -10.71 10.18
CA TYR A 211 13.42 -10.75 11.05
C TYR A 211 13.64 -9.41 11.75
N ALA A 212 13.46 -8.31 11.02
CA ALA A 212 13.52 -6.98 11.59
C ALA A 212 12.51 -6.79 12.73
N PHE A 213 11.27 -7.24 12.54
CA PHE A 213 10.24 -7.18 13.58
C PHE A 213 10.53 -8.13 14.74
N MET A 214 11.07 -9.32 14.47
CA MET A 214 11.48 -10.28 15.50
C MET A 214 12.60 -9.71 16.38
N GLU A 215 13.58 -9.02 15.79
CA GLU A 215 14.65 -8.36 16.52
C GLU A 215 14.12 -7.24 17.43
N HIS A 216 13.28 -6.35 16.90
CA HIS A 216 12.62 -5.32 17.69
C HIS A 216 11.82 -5.92 18.85
N HIS A 217 11.01 -6.94 18.58
CA HIS A 217 10.23 -7.63 19.60
C HIS A 217 11.12 -8.27 20.68
N ASN A 218 12.25 -8.88 20.29
CA ASN A 218 13.22 -9.44 21.23
C ASN A 218 13.84 -8.34 22.11
N ASN A 219 14.24 -7.21 21.53
CA ASN A 219 14.76 -6.06 22.27
C ASN A 219 13.74 -5.52 23.27
N GLN A 220 12.46 -5.47 22.89
CA GLN A 220 11.38 -5.09 23.78
C GLN A 220 11.24 -6.07 24.96
N LEU A 221 11.24 -7.38 24.71
CA LEU A 221 11.20 -8.39 25.76
C LEU A 221 12.42 -8.32 26.70
N LEU A 222 13.62 -8.15 26.15
CA LEU A 222 14.85 -7.99 26.95
C LEU A 222 14.77 -6.77 27.86
N SER A 223 14.23 -5.64 27.35
CA SER A 223 14.03 -4.43 28.16
C SER A 223 13.04 -4.67 29.31
N GLN A 224 11.93 -5.36 29.04
CA GLN A 224 10.94 -5.71 30.06
C GLN A 224 11.53 -6.63 31.12
N VAL A 225 12.25 -7.68 30.72
CA VAL A 225 12.92 -8.61 31.64
C VAL A 225 13.94 -7.87 32.51
N LYS A 226 14.71 -6.93 31.94
CA LYS A 226 15.66 -6.11 32.70
C LYS A 226 14.96 -5.25 33.74
N ILE A 227 13.87 -4.57 33.37
CA ILE A 227 13.08 -3.75 34.29
C ILE A 227 12.48 -4.60 35.41
N LEU A 228 11.89 -5.76 35.07
CA LEU A 228 11.32 -6.68 36.06
C LEU A 228 12.36 -7.20 37.04
N LYS A 229 13.55 -7.61 36.56
CA LYS A 229 14.66 -8.02 37.42
C LYS A 229 15.13 -6.90 38.33
N GLN A 230 15.27 -5.69 37.80
CA GLN A 230 15.66 -4.53 38.61
C GLN A 230 14.60 -4.20 39.67
N ASN A 231 13.31 -4.29 39.33
CA ASN A 231 12.23 -4.10 40.29
C ASN A 231 12.24 -5.19 41.37
N GLU A 232 12.53 -6.44 41.02
CA GLU A 232 12.67 -7.55 41.96
C GLU A 232 13.89 -7.37 42.89
N GLU A 233 15.04 -6.97 42.35
CA GLU A 233 16.25 -6.67 43.12
C GLU A 233 16.03 -5.48 44.07
N ASN A 234 15.38 -4.42 43.60
CA ASN A 234 14.98 -3.29 44.42
C ASN A 234 14.00 -3.72 45.52
N ALA A 235 13.01 -4.56 45.21
CA ALA A 235 12.06 -5.07 46.21
C ALA A 235 12.74 -5.94 47.27
N LYS A 236 13.73 -6.76 46.88
CA LYS A 236 14.53 -7.58 47.81
C LYS A 236 15.53 -6.78 48.64
N SER A 237 16.10 -5.71 48.07
CA SER A 237 17.12 -4.88 48.72
C SER A 237 16.54 -3.68 49.48
N SER A 238 15.23 -3.44 49.38
CA SER A 238 14.54 -2.37 50.10
C SER A 238 14.47 -2.70 51.60
N PRO A 239 15.06 -1.89 52.50
CA PRO A 239 15.11 -2.17 53.94
C PRO A 239 13.77 -2.10 54.67
N VAL A 240 12.73 -1.60 53.99
CA VAL A 240 11.41 -1.38 54.56
C VAL A 240 10.41 -2.07 53.66
N GLY A 241 10.10 -3.32 53.98
CA GLY A 241 8.98 -4.02 53.36
C GLY A 241 7.71 -3.18 53.58
N SER A 242 7.05 -2.81 52.47
CA SER A 242 5.69 -2.27 52.38
C SER A 242 5.07 -1.82 53.70
N VAL A 243 5.21 -0.54 54.03
CA VAL A 243 4.43 0.10 55.11
C VAL A 243 3.00 0.30 54.59
N THR A 244 2.23 -0.78 54.51
CA THR A 244 0.77 -0.73 54.25
C THR A 244 -0.04 -1.44 55.32
N THR A 245 0.53 -1.70 56.50
CA THR A 245 -0.15 -2.44 57.58
C THR A 245 -0.47 -1.67 58.85
N HIS A 246 -0.19 -0.37 58.98
CA HIS A 246 -0.73 0.45 60.09
C HIS A 246 -1.02 1.90 59.69
N GLY A 247 -2.10 2.10 58.94
CA GLY A 247 -2.76 3.40 58.75
C GLY A 247 -3.83 3.70 59.82
N SER A 248 -3.64 3.22 61.06
CA SER A 248 -4.47 3.62 62.20
C SER A 248 -3.77 3.25 63.50
N THR A 249 -2.94 4.14 64.00
CA THR A 249 -2.93 4.47 65.44
C THR A 249 -2.30 5.84 65.58
N GLU A 250 -3.08 6.80 66.09
CA GLU A 250 -2.57 8.07 66.55
C GLU A 250 -1.45 7.85 67.57
N THR A 251 -0.26 8.33 67.26
CA THR A 251 0.68 8.76 68.28
C THR A 251 1.14 10.15 67.89
N ALA A 252 0.54 11.14 68.54
CA ALA A 252 1.05 12.50 68.57
C ALA A 252 2.49 12.44 69.11
N VAL A 253 3.45 12.55 68.19
CA VAL A 253 4.82 12.87 68.56
C VAL A 253 4.84 14.38 68.70
N ASP A 254 4.84 14.87 69.93
CA ASP A 254 5.11 16.26 70.23
C ASP A 254 6.45 16.64 69.58
N ASP A 255 6.36 17.40 68.49
CA ASP A 255 7.51 17.91 67.76
C ASP A 255 8.23 18.96 68.62
N ASP A 256 9.45 18.67 69.05
CA ASP A 256 10.30 19.61 69.81
C ASP A 256 10.59 20.91 69.03
N PHE A 257 10.37 20.92 67.72
CA PHE A 257 10.41 22.13 66.90
C PHE A 257 9.24 23.10 67.18
N LEU A 258 8.06 22.56 67.50
CA LEU A 258 6.85 23.36 67.80
C LEU A 258 6.85 23.95 69.22
N LYS A 259 7.68 23.43 70.13
CA LYS A 259 7.80 23.96 71.51
C LYS A 259 8.61 25.26 71.58
N GLY A 260 9.53 25.48 70.65
CA GLY A 260 10.36 26.70 70.59
C GLY A 260 9.64 27.93 70.04
N PHE A 261 8.56 27.74 69.28
CA PHE A 261 7.83 28.84 68.63
C PHE A 261 6.69 29.43 69.49
N ASN A 262 6.26 28.71 70.53
CA ASN A 262 5.17 29.13 71.43
C ASN A 262 5.67 29.72 72.75
N SER A 263 6.96 30.06 72.88
CA SER A 263 7.51 30.68 74.08
C SER A 263 7.79 32.17 73.83
N ILE A 264 6.73 32.98 73.84
CA ILE A 264 6.74 34.42 74.13
C ILE A 264 5.78 34.68 75.29
#